data_AF-A0A8G1EFP1-F1
#
_entry.id   AF-A0A8G1EFP1-F1
#
_cell.length_a   1.000
_cell.length_b   1.000
_cell.length_c   1.000
_cell.angle_alpha   90.00
_cell.angle_beta   90.00
_cell.angle_gamma   90.00
#
_symmetry.space_group_name_H-M   'P 1'
#
loop_
_entity.id
_entity.type
_entity.pdbx_description
1 polymer ?
#
loop_
_entity_poly.entity_id
_entity_poly.type
_entity_poly.pdbx_seq_one_letter_code
_entity_poly.pdbx_strand_id
1 'polypeptide(L)'
;MRPSYLGKIALHWCDRCHTPVLGEQCACGAETRPVAITPPGDARPAMAADVELVNAIFQEHFGVPLIPGGHLAVLNKVPEIDRMEEVVLGGTIVAAIRYLPEEGVWEPLPRPAAARYCTPTKRYVVVDDGAVSFVKDGASLLAPGLVEIEDSVKAGDEVFILSRSGECIGVGRAKVDAAEARTMERGQVVRTRKTAPAEVVPGPATWDDAVTANQRILDAYEGASIEFIKKVCADHEALPKNTSYSGGKDSLATLLLVLKAIGKVPLLYADTGLEFPETEENVATVAARYGLDVVRAETGEAFWKHFAVEGPPAVDARWCCRVCKLEPVGRVIAERWGESLSFIGQRKYESLNRKRSPRVWRNRRVRNQLSAAPIQHWTALHVWLYLFREKAPYNVLYDRGLDRIGCFMCPSSDLAVLEEIRSGYPHLWQNWEERLRAWQEAHDLPETWVTGSEWRKRGSGKDEEDSYN
;
A
#
# COMPACT_ATOMS: atom_id res chain seq x y z
N MET A 1 -6.86 -2.05 -15.53
CA MET A 1 -8.01 -2.00 -14.60
C MET A 1 -8.58 -0.56 -14.60
N ARG A 2 -9.90 -0.32 -14.58
CA ARG A 2 -10.44 1.05 -14.61
C ARG A 2 -10.23 1.74 -13.24
N PRO A 3 -9.66 2.96 -13.17
CA PRO A 3 -9.53 3.70 -11.92
C PRO A 3 -10.87 3.86 -11.23
N SER A 4 -10.96 3.49 -9.96
CA SER A 4 -12.21 3.49 -9.20
C SER A 4 -12.07 4.38 -7.97
N TYR A 5 -12.91 5.42 -7.89
CA TYR A 5 -12.96 6.28 -6.72
C TYR A 5 -13.68 5.59 -5.57
N LEU A 6 -12.98 5.39 -4.45
CA LEU A 6 -13.56 4.81 -3.24
C LEU A 6 -14.12 5.87 -2.28
N GLY A 7 -13.74 7.14 -2.48
CA GLY A 7 -14.23 8.33 -1.78
C GLY A 7 -13.62 9.60 -2.36
N LYS A 8 -13.74 10.73 -1.64
CA LYS A 8 -13.00 11.96 -1.97
C LYS A 8 -11.51 11.68 -1.76
N ILE A 9 -10.67 12.04 -2.73
CA ILE A 9 -9.23 12.06 -2.52
C ILE A 9 -8.93 13.22 -1.59
N ALA A 10 -8.50 12.91 -0.37
CA ALA A 10 -8.32 13.90 0.69
C ALA A 10 -6.91 14.52 0.70
N LEU A 11 -5.98 14.01 -0.12
CA LEU A 11 -4.58 14.43 -0.09
C LEU A 11 -4.42 15.84 -0.68
N HIS A 12 -4.05 16.77 0.19
CA HIS A 12 -3.57 18.10 -0.12
C HIS A 12 -2.11 18.25 0.36
N TRP A 13 -1.47 19.35 -0.03
CA TRP A 13 -0.12 19.70 0.41
C TRP A 13 -0.07 21.13 0.92
N CYS A 14 0.63 21.34 2.04
CA CYS A 14 0.91 22.68 2.56
C CYS A 14 2.33 23.08 2.16
N ASP A 15 2.47 24.05 1.25
CA ASP A 15 3.80 24.51 0.80
C ASP A 15 4.56 25.29 1.87
N ARG A 16 3.88 25.80 2.92
CA ARG A 16 4.53 26.45 4.05
C ARG A 16 5.16 25.45 5.03
N CYS A 17 4.48 24.34 5.27
CA CYS A 17 4.93 23.31 6.22
C CYS A 17 5.67 22.17 5.53
N HIS A 18 5.60 22.07 4.20
CA HIS A 18 6.10 20.96 3.39
C HIS A 18 5.54 19.59 3.82
N THR A 19 4.28 19.57 4.25
CA THR A 19 3.61 18.37 4.77
C THR A 19 2.37 18.01 3.97
N PRO A 20 1.99 16.72 3.92
CA PRO A 20 0.67 16.32 3.44
C PRO A 20 -0.41 16.76 4.43
N VAL A 21 -1.53 17.27 3.91
CA VAL A 21 -2.69 17.73 4.70
C VAL A 21 -3.96 17.07 4.16
N LEU A 22 -4.88 16.70 5.05
CA LEU A 22 -6.11 15.95 4.73
C LEU A 22 -7.32 16.85 4.45
N GLY A 23 -7.09 18.13 4.14
CA GLY A 23 -8.11 19.15 3.97
C GLY A 23 -7.54 20.44 3.39
N GLU A 24 -8.43 21.38 3.07
CA GLU A 24 -8.10 22.58 2.29
C GLU A 24 -7.29 23.64 3.06
N GLN A 25 -7.24 23.56 4.39
CA GLN A 25 -6.48 24.47 5.24
C GLN A 25 -5.57 23.70 6.20
N CYS A 26 -4.30 24.10 6.29
CA CYS A 26 -3.35 23.59 7.26
C CYS A 26 -3.56 24.23 8.65
N ALA A 27 -3.20 23.52 9.72
CA ALA A 27 -3.21 24.07 11.08
C ALA A 27 -2.37 25.35 11.25
N CYS A 28 -1.35 25.56 10.40
CA CYS A 28 -0.56 26.81 10.37
C CYS A 28 -1.31 28.02 9.77
N GLY A 29 -2.54 27.83 9.29
CA GLY A 29 -3.40 28.84 8.70
C GLY A 29 -3.24 29.01 7.18
N ALA A 30 -2.24 28.39 6.56
CA ALA A 30 -2.07 28.44 5.11
C ALA A 30 -3.14 27.61 4.38
N GLU A 31 -3.55 28.11 3.20
CA GLU A 31 -4.27 27.29 2.22
C GLU A 31 -3.36 26.16 1.71
N THR A 32 -3.98 25.07 1.34
CA THR A 32 -3.30 23.89 0.82
C THR A 32 -3.79 23.59 -0.59
N ARG A 33 -2.92 22.99 -1.38
CA ARG A 33 -3.25 22.65 -2.77
C ARG A 33 -3.53 21.15 -2.92
N PRO A 34 -4.55 20.76 -3.69
CA PRO A 34 -4.88 19.36 -3.90
C PRO A 34 -3.75 18.64 -4.66
N VAL A 35 -3.42 17.42 -4.23
CA VAL A 35 -2.45 16.58 -4.94
C VAL A 35 -3.20 15.65 -5.90
N ALA A 36 -2.95 15.80 -7.19
CA ALA A 36 -3.60 15.03 -8.25
C ALA A 36 -3.03 13.59 -8.33
N ILE A 37 -3.43 12.73 -7.39
CA ILE A 37 -3.06 11.30 -7.36
C ILE A 37 -4.07 10.42 -8.08
N THR A 38 -3.59 9.28 -8.59
CA THR A 38 -4.44 8.32 -9.31
C THR A 38 -5.37 7.58 -8.33
N PRO A 39 -6.67 7.39 -8.66
CA PRO A 39 -7.60 6.61 -7.83
C PRO A 39 -7.14 5.16 -7.63
N PRO A 40 -7.36 4.55 -6.44
CA PRO A 40 -8.36 4.94 -5.44
C PRO A 40 -7.95 6.10 -4.51
N GLY A 41 -6.68 6.52 -4.52
CA GLY A 41 -6.19 7.68 -3.78
C GLY A 41 -6.12 7.46 -2.26
N ASP A 42 -5.89 6.23 -1.82
CA ASP A 42 -5.72 5.88 -0.39
C ASP A 42 -4.24 5.97 0.03
N ALA A 43 -3.67 7.15 -0.19
CA ALA A 43 -2.24 7.38 0.00
C ALA A 43 -1.79 7.20 1.47
N ARG A 44 -0.53 6.80 1.64
CA ARG A 44 0.10 6.49 2.93
C ARG A 44 1.50 7.12 3.02
N PRO A 45 2.05 7.30 4.23
CA PRO A 45 3.48 7.52 4.41
C PRO A 45 4.34 6.50 3.66
N ALA A 46 5.41 6.97 3.04
CA ALA A 46 6.55 6.11 2.74
C ALA A 46 7.30 5.84 4.05
N MET A 47 7.36 4.58 4.47
CA MET A 47 8.14 4.15 5.63
C MET A 47 9.60 3.94 5.24
N ALA A 48 10.45 3.56 6.21
CA ALA A 48 11.90 3.43 5.99
C ALA A 48 12.24 2.53 4.79
N ALA A 49 11.74 1.30 4.76
CA ALA A 49 11.98 0.38 3.65
C ALA A 49 11.38 0.86 2.32
N ASP A 50 10.27 1.60 2.33
CA ASP A 50 9.71 2.18 1.10
C ASP A 50 10.65 3.24 0.50
N VAL A 51 11.21 4.10 1.35
CA VAL A 51 12.18 5.13 0.94
C VAL A 51 13.44 4.48 0.41
N GLU A 52 13.94 3.45 1.10
CA GLU A 52 15.09 2.64 0.66
C GLU A 52 14.83 1.99 -0.70
N LEU A 53 13.68 1.35 -0.89
CA LEU A 53 13.29 0.73 -2.16
C LEU A 53 13.27 1.75 -3.31
N VAL A 54 12.54 2.86 -3.13
CA VAL A 54 12.45 3.90 -4.17
C VAL A 54 13.84 4.46 -4.51
N ASN A 55 14.66 4.72 -3.49
CA ASN A 55 16.01 5.23 -3.69
C ASN A 55 16.94 4.22 -4.35
N ALA A 56 16.85 2.94 -4.01
CA ALA A 56 17.62 1.87 -4.65
C ALA A 56 17.28 1.76 -6.14
N ILE A 57 15.99 1.77 -6.49
CA ILE A 57 15.53 1.74 -7.89
C ILE A 57 16.06 2.95 -8.66
N PHE A 58 15.93 4.16 -8.10
CA PHE A 58 16.43 5.38 -8.76
C PHE A 58 17.96 5.39 -8.87
N GLN A 59 18.67 4.90 -7.85
CA GLN A 59 20.13 4.79 -7.85
C GLN A 59 20.62 3.81 -8.92
N GLU A 60 19.93 2.69 -9.11
CA GLU A 60 20.25 1.69 -10.13
C GLU A 60 20.04 2.25 -11.54
N HIS A 61 18.87 2.85 -11.79
CA HIS A 61 18.48 3.28 -13.13
C HIS A 61 19.08 4.64 -13.53
N PHE A 62 19.08 5.62 -12.63
CA PHE A 62 19.47 7.00 -12.93
C PHE A 62 20.76 7.45 -12.23
N GLY A 63 21.38 6.55 -11.46
CA GLY A 63 22.64 6.81 -10.77
C GLY A 63 22.52 7.74 -9.56
N VAL A 64 21.30 8.07 -9.13
CA VAL A 64 21.02 9.00 -8.02
C VAL A 64 19.76 8.57 -7.24
N PRO A 65 19.68 8.80 -5.92
CA PRO A 65 18.45 8.57 -5.16
C PRO A 65 17.40 9.65 -5.48
N LEU A 66 16.12 9.33 -5.30
CA LEU A 66 15.01 10.26 -5.55
C LEU A 66 14.57 11.05 -4.31
N ILE A 67 14.49 10.38 -3.17
CA ILE A 67 13.93 10.92 -1.92
C ILE A 67 15.11 11.35 -1.03
N PRO A 68 15.44 12.65 -0.98
CA PRO A 68 16.50 13.15 -0.11
C PRO A 68 16.11 13.06 1.37
N GLY A 69 17.13 12.97 2.23
CA GLY A 69 16.95 13.01 3.68
C GLY A 69 16.19 14.26 4.13
N GLY A 70 15.39 14.12 5.19
CA GLY A 70 14.59 15.21 5.78
C GLY A 70 13.36 15.60 4.98
N HIS A 71 13.04 14.92 3.88
CA HIS A 71 11.83 15.17 3.09
C HIS A 71 10.78 14.09 3.34
N LEU A 72 9.52 14.50 3.40
CA LEU A 72 8.40 13.56 3.48
C LEU A 72 8.03 13.06 2.09
N ALA A 73 7.93 11.73 1.98
CA ALA A 73 7.36 11.06 0.83
C ALA A 73 6.03 10.40 1.18
N VAL A 74 5.08 10.51 0.26
CA VAL A 74 3.78 9.84 0.34
C VAL A 74 3.68 8.88 -0.84
N LEU A 75 3.32 7.63 -0.56
CA LEU A 75 3.06 6.62 -1.58
C LEU A 75 1.57 6.47 -1.83
N ASN A 76 1.20 6.36 -3.10
CA ASN A 76 -0.17 6.07 -3.52
C ASN A 76 -0.17 4.83 -4.41
N LYS A 77 -0.77 3.74 -3.91
CA LYS A 77 -0.96 2.52 -4.69
C LYS A 77 -1.94 2.77 -5.84
N VAL A 78 -1.55 2.38 -7.05
CA VAL A 78 -2.37 2.55 -8.25
C VAL A 78 -2.70 1.21 -8.90
N PRO A 79 -3.81 1.11 -9.65
CA PRO A 79 -4.17 -0.15 -10.30
C PRO A 79 -3.14 -0.56 -11.37
N GLU A 80 -2.51 -1.72 -11.18
CA GLU A 80 -1.56 -2.36 -12.10
C GLU A 80 -1.76 -3.89 -12.08
N ILE A 81 -1.08 -4.63 -12.96
CA ILE A 81 -1.07 -6.09 -13.00
C ILE A 81 -0.64 -6.70 -11.66
N ASP A 82 0.36 -6.10 -11.02
CA ASP A 82 0.87 -6.52 -9.71
C ASP A 82 0.97 -5.32 -8.75
N ARG A 83 2.18 -4.85 -8.44
CA ARG A 83 2.40 -3.70 -7.57
C ARG A 83 2.88 -2.47 -8.35
N MET A 84 2.21 -1.34 -8.15
CA MET A 84 2.66 -0.03 -8.62
C MET A 84 2.29 1.05 -7.62
N GLU A 85 3.24 1.93 -7.32
CA GLU A 85 3.06 3.04 -6.38
C GLU A 85 3.55 4.35 -7.00
N GLU A 86 2.70 5.37 -6.97
CA GLU A 86 3.09 6.75 -7.24
C GLU A 86 3.84 7.31 -6.03
N VAL A 87 4.94 8.01 -6.29
CA VAL A 87 5.76 8.70 -5.29
C VAL A 87 5.44 10.19 -5.32
N VAL A 88 4.90 10.70 -4.23
CA VAL A 88 4.56 12.11 -4.04
C VAL A 88 5.61 12.80 -3.17
N LEU A 89 6.22 13.85 -3.71
CA LEU A 89 7.13 14.77 -3.01
C LEU A 89 6.72 16.21 -3.30
N GLY A 90 6.82 17.08 -2.29
CA GLY A 90 6.56 18.52 -2.47
C GLY A 90 5.20 18.78 -3.12
N GLY A 91 4.18 17.98 -2.78
CA GLY A 91 2.80 18.10 -3.23
C GLY A 91 2.53 17.76 -4.69
N THR A 92 3.39 16.99 -5.35
CA THR A 92 3.07 16.40 -6.66
C THR A 92 3.65 15.01 -6.82
N ILE A 93 3.14 14.26 -7.78
CA ILE A 93 3.76 12.99 -8.18
C ILE A 93 5.07 13.32 -8.92
N VAL A 94 6.18 12.85 -8.37
CA VAL A 94 7.51 13.00 -8.98
C VAL A 94 7.91 11.78 -9.78
N ALA A 95 7.40 10.61 -9.43
CA ALA A 95 7.68 9.35 -10.08
C ALA A 95 6.57 8.33 -9.78
N ALA A 96 6.62 7.18 -10.44
CA ALA A 96 6.03 5.96 -9.93
C ALA A 96 7.06 4.83 -10.01
N ILE A 97 6.89 3.79 -9.20
CA ILE A 97 7.64 2.54 -9.30
C ILE A 97 6.65 1.42 -9.58
N ARG A 98 6.97 0.50 -10.49
CA ARG A 98 6.16 -0.68 -10.77
C ARG A 98 7.00 -1.94 -10.75
N TYR A 99 6.43 -3.02 -10.24
CA TYR A 99 7.04 -4.34 -10.31
C TYR A 99 6.62 -5.03 -11.60
N LEU A 100 7.58 -5.64 -12.29
CA LEU A 100 7.37 -6.44 -13.51
C LEU A 100 7.53 -7.92 -13.16
N PRO A 101 6.42 -8.66 -12.92
CA PRO A 101 6.51 -10.00 -12.33
C PRO A 101 7.21 -11.04 -13.20
N GLU A 102 7.11 -10.92 -14.53
CA GLU A 102 7.78 -11.83 -15.48
C GLU A 102 9.30 -11.67 -15.45
N GLU A 103 9.77 -10.45 -15.17
CA GLU A 103 11.20 -10.12 -15.12
C GLU A 103 11.76 -10.19 -13.70
N GLY A 104 10.89 -10.13 -12.68
CA GLY A 104 11.26 -10.11 -11.28
C GLY A 104 11.93 -8.80 -10.82
N VAL A 105 11.75 -7.70 -11.57
CA VAL A 105 12.43 -6.43 -11.33
C VAL A 105 11.46 -5.26 -11.11
N TRP A 106 11.96 -4.23 -10.45
CA TRP A 106 11.27 -2.95 -10.31
C TRP A 106 11.69 -1.99 -11.42
N GLU A 107 10.72 -1.29 -12.02
CA GLU A 107 10.97 -0.27 -13.02
C GLU A 107 10.51 1.11 -12.52
N PRO A 108 11.37 2.14 -12.57
CA PRO A 108 10.98 3.50 -12.25
C PRO A 108 10.36 4.19 -13.45
N LEU A 109 9.35 5.01 -13.18
CA LEU A 109 8.64 5.84 -14.13
C LEU A 109 8.78 7.30 -13.68
N PRO A 110 9.91 7.98 -13.98
CA PRO A 110 10.12 9.35 -13.54
C PRO A 110 9.11 10.30 -14.19
N ARG A 111 8.88 11.45 -13.55
CA ARG A 111 8.23 12.63 -14.14
C ARG A 111 9.22 13.79 -14.10
N PRO A 112 9.03 14.85 -14.92
CA PRO A 112 9.95 16.00 -14.91
C PRO A 112 10.13 16.62 -13.52
N ALA A 113 9.11 16.57 -12.66
CA ALA A 113 9.18 17.04 -11.27
C ALA A 113 10.23 16.32 -10.41
N ALA A 114 10.63 15.08 -10.74
CA ALA A 114 11.73 14.39 -10.06
C ALA A 114 13.06 15.15 -10.16
N ALA A 115 13.27 15.91 -11.23
CA ALA A 115 14.49 16.69 -11.44
C ALA A 115 14.66 17.85 -10.43
N ARG A 116 13.65 18.13 -9.60
CA ARG A 116 13.73 19.07 -8.48
C ARG A 116 14.39 18.47 -7.24
N TYR A 117 14.51 17.14 -7.20
CA TYR A 117 15.09 16.39 -6.09
C TYR A 117 16.36 15.65 -6.46
N CYS A 118 16.56 15.36 -7.74
CA CYS A 118 17.72 14.62 -8.22
C CYS A 118 18.19 15.13 -9.59
N THR A 119 19.46 14.89 -9.92
CA THR A 119 20.01 15.15 -11.25
C THR A 119 20.57 13.84 -11.78
N PRO A 120 20.01 13.25 -12.85
CA PRO A 120 20.40 11.93 -13.31
C PRO A 120 21.87 11.94 -13.77
N THR A 121 22.60 10.88 -13.40
CA THR A 121 23.97 10.63 -13.88
C THR A 121 24.02 9.43 -14.84
N LYS A 122 22.92 8.68 -14.94
CA LYS A 122 22.69 7.60 -15.90
C LYS A 122 21.35 7.78 -16.59
N ARG A 123 21.18 7.13 -17.74
CA ARG A 123 19.92 7.04 -18.49
C ARG A 123 19.29 8.41 -18.74
N TYR A 124 20.07 9.31 -19.33
CA TYR A 124 19.59 10.61 -19.79
C TYR A 124 19.97 10.85 -21.25
N VAL A 125 19.28 11.80 -21.86
CA VAL A 125 19.61 12.36 -23.18
C VAL A 125 19.64 13.88 -23.09
N VAL A 126 20.49 14.53 -23.89
CA VAL A 126 20.54 15.98 -24.05
C VAL A 126 19.99 16.33 -25.43
N VAL A 127 19.14 17.34 -25.50
CA VAL A 127 18.52 17.79 -26.76
C VAL A 127 19.06 19.14 -27.22
N ASP A 128 18.91 19.40 -28.51
CA ASP A 128 19.20 20.69 -29.09
C ASP A 128 18.15 21.75 -28.67
N ASP A 129 18.57 23.02 -28.62
CA ASP A 129 17.73 24.13 -28.20
C ASP A 129 16.47 24.27 -29.08
N GLY A 130 16.58 23.94 -30.37
CA GLY A 130 15.45 23.96 -31.31
C GLY A 130 14.39 22.89 -31.02
N ALA A 131 14.74 21.82 -30.29
CA ALA A 131 13.84 20.72 -29.93
C ALA A 131 13.13 20.92 -28.59
N VAL A 132 13.61 21.85 -27.74
CA VAL A 132 13.16 22.01 -26.34
C VAL A 132 11.66 22.25 -26.22
N SER A 133 11.12 23.22 -26.98
CA SER A 133 9.69 23.57 -26.91
C SER A 133 8.79 22.41 -27.33
N PHE A 134 9.15 21.71 -28.41
CA PHE A 134 8.40 20.56 -28.90
C PHE A 134 8.39 19.41 -27.90
N VAL A 135 9.53 19.10 -27.27
CA VAL A 135 9.61 18.06 -26.25
C VAL A 135 8.80 18.43 -25.00
N LYS A 136 8.84 19.69 -24.56
CA LYS A 136 8.00 20.19 -23.45
C LYS A 136 6.49 20.02 -23.75
N ASP A 137 6.10 20.16 -25.02
CA ASP A 137 4.72 19.93 -25.48
C ASP A 137 4.36 18.45 -25.68
N GLY A 138 5.33 17.54 -25.46
CA GLY A 138 5.15 16.09 -25.51
C GLY A 138 5.52 15.45 -26.86
N ALA A 139 6.13 16.19 -27.79
CA ALA A 139 6.67 15.60 -29.01
C ALA A 139 7.80 14.63 -28.68
N SER A 140 7.89 13.55 -29.44
CA SER A 140 8.99 12.59 -29.30
C SER A 140 10.30 13.18 -29.78
N LEU A 141 11.40 12.83 -29.11
CA LEU A 141 12.74 13.22 -29.54
C LEU A 141 13.15 12.41 -30.77
N LEU A 142 13.43 13.11 -31.86
CA LEU A 142 13.96 12.53 -33.09
C LEU A 142 15.48 12.70 -33.15
N ALA A 143 16.16 11.85 -33.94
CA ALA A 143 17.61 11.84 -34.05
C ALA A 143 18.25 13.21 -34.37
N PRO A 144 17.70 14.06 -35.27
CA PRO A 144 18.26 15.39 -35.51
C PRO A 144 18.25 16.34 -34.31
N GLY A 145 17.37 16.10 -33.34
CA GLY A 145 17.28 16.90 -32.11
C GLY A 145 18.13 16.35 -30.96
N LEU A 146 18.80 15.22 -31.14
CA LEU A 146 19.66 14.61 -30.13
C LEU A 146 21.04 15.27 -30.15
N VAL A 147 21.51 15.73 -28.99
CA VAL A 147 22.87 16.26 -28.80
C VAL A 147 23.75 15.21 -28.11
N GLU A 148 23.22 14.57 -27.08
CA GLU A 148 23.94 13.57 -26.29
C GLU A 148 22.97 12.46 -25.85
N ILE A 149 23.49 11.24 -25.74
CA ILE A 149 22.83 10.12 -25.10
C ILE A 149 23.85 9.43 -24.20
N GLU A 150 23.51 9.25 -22.93
CA GLU A 150 24.37 8.62 -21.93
C GLU A 150 24.60 7.14 -22.27
N ASP A 151 25.83 6.65 -22.05
CA ASP A 151 26.31 5.35 -22.54
C ASP A 151 25.47 4.16 -22.06
N SER A 152 24.90 4.22 -20.85
CA SER A 152 24.13 3.11 -20.28
C SER A 152 22.71 2.95 -20.85
N VAL A 153 22.23 3.91 -21.68
CA VAL A 153 20.87 3.86 -22.24
C VAL A 153 20.70 2.68 -23.19
N LYS A 154 19.72 1.83 -22.88
CA LYS A 154 19.23 0.75 -23.73
C LYS A 154 17.81 1.02 -24.23
N ALA A 155 17.45 0.41 -25.35
CA ALA A 155 16.11 0.40 -25.90
C ALA A 155 15.15 -0.16 -24.85
N GLY A 156 14.07 0.56 -24.62
CA GLY A 156 13.11 0.23 -23.57
C GLY A 156 13.38 0.93 -22.24
N ASP A 157 14.55 1.52 -21.99
CA ASP A 157 14.82 2.23 -20.76
C ASP A 157 13.98 3.50 -20.61
N GLU A 158 13.60 3.81 -19.38
CA GLU A 158 13.15 5.14 -19.02
C GLU A 158 14.33 6.09 -18.93
N VAL A 159 14.18 7.28 -19.50
CA VAL A 159 15.22 8.30 -19.58
C VAL A 159 14.71 9.70 -19.21
N PHE A 160 15.60 10.48 -18.60
CA PHE A 160 15.43 11.93 -18.49
C PHE A 160 15.85 12.62 -19.79
N ILE A 161 15.12 13.68 -20.16
CA ILE A 161 15.43 14.50 -21.33
C ILE A 161 15.84 15.88 -20.82
N LEU A 162 17.10 16.24 -21.06
CA LEU A 162 17.74 17.45 -20.57
C LEU A 162 17.98 18.45 -21.70
N SER A 163 17.95 19.75 -21.39
CA SER A 163 18.53 20.79 -22.25
C SER A 163 20.06 20.79 -22.15
N ARG A 164 20.73 21.54 -23.03
CA ARG A 164 22.18 21.79 -22.93
C ARG A 164 22.60 22.45 -21.60
N SER A 165 21.70 23.18 -20.95
CA SER A 165 21.95 23.80 -19.64
C SER A 165 21.74 22.83 -18.47
N GLY A 166 21.34 21.58 -18.72
CA GLY A 166 21.03 20.58 -17.70
C GLY A 166 19.62 20.70 -17.11
N GLU A 167 18.76 21.58 -17.64
CA GLU A 167 17.36 21.65 -17.23
C GLU A 167 16.63 20.39 -17.71
N CYS A 168 15.89 19.71 -16.81
CA CYS A 168 15.00 18.63 -17.22
C CYS A 168 13.78 19.21 -17.93
N ILE A 169 13.67 18.93 -19.23
CA ILE A 169 12.56 19.40 -20.07
C ILE A 169 11.49 18.34 -20.30
N GLY A 170 11.80 17.07 -19.99
CA GLY A 170 10.90 15.96 -20.22
C GLY A 170 11.45 14.63 -19.72
N VAL A 171 10.64 13.58 -19.87
CA VAL A 171 11.00 12.19 -19.60
C VAL A 171 10.40 11.32 -20.71
N GLY A 172 10.96 10.15 -20.95
CA GLY A 172 10.43 9.25 -21.97
C GLY A 172 11.03 7.87 -21.95
N ARG A 173 10.61 7.04 -22.91
CA ARG A 173 11.18 5.70 -23.12
C ARG A 173 12.10 5.72 -24.33
N ALA A 174 13.35 5.30 -24.15
CA ALA A 174 14.30 5.10 -25.22
C ALA A 174 13.79 4.04 -26.21
N LYS A 175 13.96 4.31 -27.51
CA LYS A 175 13.54 3.41 -28.60
C LYS A 175 14.69 2.62 -29.19
N VAL A 176 15.90 3.05 -28.92
CA VAL A 176 17.16 2.53 -29.43
C VAL A 176 18.21 2.64 -28.33
N ASP A 177 19.27 1.85 -28.43
CA ASP A 177 20.42 1.92 -27.53
C ASP A 177 21.28 3.17 -27.85
N ALA A 178 22.12 3.59 -26.90
CA ALA A 178 23.03 4.72 -27.07
C ALA A 178 23.94 4.60 -28.32
N ALA A 179 24.45 3.40 -28.60
CA ALA A 179 25.33 3.13 -29.74
C ALA A 179 24.61 3.34 -31.08
N GLU A 180 23.36 2.88 -31.20
CA GLU A 180 22.55 3.06 -32.40
C GLU A 180 22.17 4.53 -32.58
N ALA A 181 21.67 5.18 -31.53
CA ALA A 181 21.22 6.57 -31.56
C ALA A 181 22.28 7.54 -32.10
N ARG A 182 23.56 7.33 -31.77
CA ARG A 182 24.70 8.16 -32.23
C ARG A 182 24.95 8.11 -33.73
N THR A 183 24.45 7.07 -34.40
CA THR A 183 24.62 6.87 -35.85
C THR A 183 23.37 7.23 -36.65
N MET A 184 22.26 7.54 -35.96
CA MET A 184 20.99 7.83 -36.61
C MET A 184 20.97 9.25 -37.17
N GLU A 185 20.61 9.38 -38.45
CA GLU A 185 20.31 10.69 -39.06
C GLU A 185 18.80 11.03 -38.98
N ARG A 186 17.95 10.01 -38.81
CA ARG A 186 16.48 10.13 -38.77
C ARG A 186 15.87 9.05 -37.89
N GLY A 187 14.64 9.27 -37.46
CA GLY A 187 13.87 8.31 -36.65
C GLY A 187 13.71 8.78 -35.20
N GLN A 188 12.87 8.06 -34.45
CA GLN A 188 12.56 8.36 -33.06
C GLN A 188 13.61 7.74 -32.13
N VAL A 189 14.26 8.57 -31.31
CA VAL A 189 15.23 8.12 -30.31
C VAL A 189 14.55 7.92 -28.95
N VAL A 190 13.69 8.87 -28.55
CA VAL A 190 12.94 8.78 -27.29
C VAL A 190 11.48 9.06 -27.55
N ARG A 191 10.60 8.17 -27.10
CA ARG A 191 9.17 8.44 -27.01
C ARG A 191 8.89 9.20 -25.73
N THR A 192 8.76 10.51 -25.85
CA THR A 192 8.43 11.43 -24.75
C THR A 192 7.08 11.07 -24.14
N ARG A 193 7.00 11.14 -22.81
CA ARG A 193 5.74 11.04 -22.07
C ARG A 193 5.17 12.44 -21.88
N LYS A 194 3.92 12.63 -22.30
CA LYS A 194 3.21 13.86 -22.03
C LYS A 194 2.84 13.91 -20.54
N THR A 195 3.43 14.84 -19.82
CA THR A 195 3.10 15.12 -18.42
C THR A 195 2.52 16.51 -18.30
N ALA A 196 1.45 16.67 -17.53
CA ALA A 196 0.93 17.99 -17.20
C ALA A 196 1.99 18.77 -16.40
N PRO A 197 2.07 20.10 -16.58
CA PRO A 197 2.84 20.95 -15.68
C PRO A 197 2.38 20.71 -14.25
N ALA A 198 3.34 20.51 -13.35
CA ALA A 198 3.08 20.25 -11.96
C ALA A 198 3.88 21.22 -11.10
N GLU A 199 3.19 21.88 -10.17
CA GLU A 199 3.83 22.68 -9.14
C GLU A 199 4.43 21.75 -8.08
N VAL A 200 5.68 22.00 -7.73
CA VAL A 200 6.43 21.23 -6.75
C VAL A 200 7.24 22.18 -5.89
N VAL A 201 7.04 22.09 -4.58
CA VAL A 201 7.70 22.95 -3.60
C VAL A 201 8.49 22.06 -2.63
N PRO A 202 9.77 21.78 -2.93
CA PRO A 202 10.66 21.06 -2.03
C PRO A 202 10.81 21.80 -0.70
N GLY A 203 10.95 21.03 0.36
CA GLY A 203 11.32 21.53 1.67
C GLY A 203 11.29 20.42 2.71
N PRO A 204 12.08 20.57 3.78
CA PRO A 204 12.18 19.56 4.81
C PRO A 204 10.95 19.56 5.71
N ALA A 205 10.56 18.37 6.19
CA ALA A 205 9.50 18.18 7.17
C ALA A 205 9.60 16.80 7.82
N THR A 206 8.98 16.66 9.00
CA THR A 206 8.87 15.40 9.74
C THR A 206 7.42 14.92 9.81
N TRP A 207 7.21 13.65 10.15
CA TRP A 207 5.85 13.13 10.37
C TRP A 207 5.18 13.81 11.57
N ASP A 208 5.94 14.31 12.55
CA ASP A 208 5.40 15.14 13.65
C ASP A 208 4.90 16.51 13.14
N ASP A 209 5.58 17.12 12.18
CA ASP A 209 5.10 18.33 11.50
C ASP A 209 3.80 18.03 10.73
N ALA A 210 3.72 16.87 10.07
CA ALA A 210 2.51 16.45 9.38
C ALA A 210 1.35 16.19 10.36
N VAL A 211 1.61 15.57 11.52
CA VAL A 211 0.62 15.42 12.59
C VAL A 211 0.11 16.79 13.05
N THR A 212 1.03 17.73 13.31
CA THR A 212 0.70 19.10 13.74
C THR A 212 -0.13 19.84 12.68
N ALA A 213 0.26 19.74 11.41
CA ALA A 213 -0.43 20.33 10.27
C ALA A 213 -1.88 19.83 10.14
N ASN A 214 -2.16 18.60 10.59
CA ASN A 214 -3.46 17.94 10.51
C ASN A 214 -4.23 17.92 11.83
N GLN A 215 -3.75 18.55 12.92
CA GLN A 215 -4.35 18.39 14.26
C GLN A 215 -5.86 18.61 14.30
N ARG A 216 -6.37 19.68 13.66
CA ARG A 216 -7.80 20.01 13.61
C ARG A 216 -8.64 18.95 12.90
N ILE A 217 -8.06 18.33 11.86
CA ILE A 217 -8.72 17.27 11.09
C ILE A 217 -8.73 15.98 11.91
N LEU A 218 -7.60 15.64 12.55
CA LEU A 218 -7.50 14.48 13.42
C LEU A 218 -8.48 14.56 14.59
N ASP A 219 -8.62 15.73 15.23
CA ASP A 219 -9.57 15.95 16.33
C ASP A 219 -11.02 15.75 15.87
N ALA A 220 -11.38 16.25 14.69
CA ALA A 220 -12.71 16.08 14.12
C ALA A 220 -13.03 14.61 13.80
N TYR A 221 -12.09 13.88 13.18
CA TYR A 221 -12.27 12.47 12.84
C TYR A 221 -12.28 11.56 14.07
N GLU A 222 -11.44 11.85 15.07
CA GLU A 222 -11.46 11.17 16.37
C GLU A 222 -12.79 11.39 17.08
N GLY A 223 -13.24 12.64 17.21
CA GLY A 223 -14.51 12.99 17.85
C GLY A 223 -15.70 12.27 17.21
N ALA A 224 -15.81 12.33 15.88
CA ALA A 224 -16.87 11.64 15.14
C ALA A 224 -16.84 10.11 15.31
N SER A 225 -15.65 9.52 15.46
CA SER A 225 -15.50 8.08 15.68
C SER A 225 -15.87 7.69 17.11
N ILE A 226 -15.49 8.49 18.11
CA ILE A 226 -15.86 8.30 19.52
C ILE A 226 -17.37 8.41 19.70
N GLU A 227 -18.01 9.42 19.10
CA GLU A 227 -19.46 9.59 19.13
C GLU A 227 -20.18 8.39 18.50
N PHE A 228 -19.70 7.91 17.36
CA PHE A 228 -20.23 6.71 16.72
C PHE A 228 -20.11 5.48 17.64
N ILE A 229 -18.95 5.24 18.25
CA ILE A 229 -18.74 4.11 19.16
C ILE A 229 -19.72 4.18 20.34
N LYS A 230 -19.84 5.36 20.98
CA LYS A 230 -20.78 5.57 22.10
C LYS A 230 -22.22 5.32 21.69
N LYS A 231 -22.63 5.81 20.52
CA LYS A 231 -23.98 5.60 20.00
C LYS A 231 -24.28 4.11 19.77
N VAL A 232 -23.39 3.39 19.08
CA VAL A 232 -23.59 1.95 18.81
C VAL A 232 -23.62 1.15 20.11
N CYS A 233 -22.80 1.51 21.10
CA CYS A 233 -22.86 0.90 22.42
C CYS A 233 -24.20 1.14 23.13
N ALA A 234 -24.77 2.34 23.04
CA ALA A 234 -26.06 2.67 23.63
C ALA A 234 -27.21 1.92 22.93
N ASP A 235 -27.17 1.82 21.59
CA ASP A 235 -28.15 1.06 20.80
C ASP A 235 -28.09 -0.46 21.10
N HIS A 236 -26.96 -0.95 21.62
CA HIS A 236 -26.69 -2.38 21.87
C HIS A 236 -26.10 -2.62 23.27
N GLU A 237 -26.74 -2.05 24.30
CA GLU A 237 -26.23 -2.07 25.68
C GLU A 237 -26.02 -3.50 26.22
N ALA A 238 -26.90 -4.44 25.88
CA ALA A 238 -26.86 -5.82 26.36
C ALA A 238 -25.74 -6.69 25.75
N LEU A 239 -25.17 -6.31 24.59
CA LEU A 239 -24.15 -7.14 23.94
C LEU A 239 -22.78 -6.93 24.59
N PRO A 240 -22.02 -7.97 24.94
CA PRO A 240 -20.61 -7.84 25.30
C PRO A 240 -19.80 -7.18 24.18
N LYS A 241 -18.88 -6.27 24.53
CA LYS A 241 -18.08 -5.51 23.57
C LYS A 241 -16.68 -6.10 23.47
N ASN A 242 -16.13 -6.13 22.26
CA ASN A 242 -14.73 -6.44 22.01
C ASN A 242 -14.18 -5.61 20.85
N THR A 243 -12.86 -5.56 20.71
CA THR A 243 -12.19 -5.02 19.52
C THR A 243 -11.56 -6.16 18.74
N SER A 244 -11.95 -6.34 17.48
CA SER A 244 -11.27 -7.27 16.58
C SER A 244 -9.94 -6.68 16.15
N TYR A 245 -8.86 -7.36 16.52
CA TYR A 245 -7.49 -6.89 16.31
C TYR A 245 -6.73 -7.88 15.44
N SER A 246 -5.94 -7.38 14.50
CA SER A 246 -5.19 -8.23 13.55
C SER A 246 -3.68 -7.97 13.56
N GLY A 247 -3.19 -7.12 14.47
CA GLY A 247 -1.83 -6.56 14.39
C GLY A 247 -1.64 -5.53 13.27
N GLY A 248 -2.69 -5.19 12.52
CA GLY A 248 -2.64 -4.18 11.46
C GLY A 248 -2.97 -2.77 11.96
N LYS A 249 -2.49 -1.75 11.25
CA LYS A 249 -2.66 -0.32 11.56
C LYS A 249 -4.12 0.10 11.80
N ASP A 250 -5.04 -0.41 10.98
CA ASP A 250 -6.45 0.00 11.00
C ASP A 250 -7.16 -0.54 12.25
N SER A 251 -6.81 -1.78 12.63
CA SER A 251 -7.29 -2.41 13.86
C SER A 251 -6.70 -1.75 15.11
N LEU A 252 -5.45 -1.26 15.05
CA LEU A 252 -4.83 -0.48 16.12
C LEU A 252 -5.50 0.88 16.32
N ALA A 253 -5.74 1.63 15.25
CA ALA A 253 -6.45 2.91 15.37
C ALA A 253 -7.86 2.71 15.92
N THR A 254 -8.56 1.66 15.48
CA THR A 254 -9.88 1.29 16.02
C THR A 254 -9.82 0.97 17.50
N LEU A 255 -8.83 0.19 17.95
CA LEU A 255 -8.62 -0.11 19.36
C LEU A 255 -8.45 1.16 20.19
N LEU A 256 -7.58 2.08 19.77
CA LEU A 256 -7.34 3.32 20.51
C LEU A 256 -8.60 4.18 20.63
N LEU A 257 -9.39 4.28 19.56
CA LEU A 257 -10.67 4.97 19.57
C LEU A 257 -11.67 4.33 20.54
N VAL A 258 -11.73 2.99 20.59
CA VAL A 258 -12.58 2.25 21.53
C VAL A 258 -12.14 2.49 22.97
N LEU A 259 -10.83 2.44 23.25
CA LEU A 259 -10.28 2.72 24.59
C LEU A 259 -10.66 4.12 25.07
N LYS A 260 -10.57 5.14 24.20
CA LYS A 260 -10.95 6.52 24.52
C LYS A 260 -12.47 6.70 24.67
N ALA A 261 -13.26 5.94 23.91
CA ALA A 261 -14.71 6.09 23.89
C ALA A 261 -15.41 5.41 25.08
N ILE A 262 -15.02 4.17 25.39
CA ILE A 262 -15.73 3.30 26.35
C ILE A 262 -14.81 2.53 27.31
N GLY A 263 -13.49 2.77 27.26
CA GLY A 263 -12.52 2.08 28.11
C GLY A 263 -12.12 0.70 27.59
N LYS A 264 -11.57 -0.12 28.48
CA LYS A 264 -10.99 -1.42 28.15
C LYS A 264 -12.07 -2.43 27.78
N VAL A 265 -11.91 -3.06 26.63
CA VAL A 265 -12.69 -4.21 26.18
C VAL A 265 -11.74 -5.33 25.76
N PRO A 266 -12.16 -6.61 25.79
CA PRO A 266 -11.34 -7.70 25.30
C PRO A 266 -10.90 -7.49 23.84
N LEU A 267 -9.67 -7.90 23.56
CA LEU A 267 -9.08 -7.91 22.24
C LEU A 267 -9.34 -9.29 21.62
N LEU A 268 -10.19 -9.34 20.59
CA LEU A 268 -10.51 -10.55 19.87
C LEU A 268 -9.50 -10.73 18.72
N TYR A 269 -8.63 -11.72 18.83
CA TYR A 269 -7.56 -12.00 17.89
C TYR A 269 -7.82 -13.31 17.14
N ALA A 270 -7.90 -13.27 15.82
CA ALA A 270 -8.04 -14.46 14.99
C ALA A 270 -6.64 -14.98 14.62
N ASP A 271 -6.22 -16.04 15.29
CA ASP A 271 -4.93 -16.70 15.05
C ASP A 271 -5.10 -17.77 13.97
N THR A 272 -4.62 -17.45 12.77
CA THR A 272 -4.73 -18.34 11.61
C THR A 272 -3.71 -19.46 11.60
N GLY A 273 -2.70 -19.42 12.48
CA GLY A 273 -1.49 -20.24 12.39
C GLY A 273 -0.57 -19.89 11.21
N LEU A 274 -0.87 -18.80 10.49
CA LEU A 274 -0.11 -18.30 9.34
C LEU A 274 0.32 -16.84 9.51
N GLU A 275 0.40 -16.38 10.76
CA GLU A 275 0.79 -15.01 11.09
C GLU A 275 2.32 -14.89 11.10
N PHE A 276 2.82 -13.69 10.84
CA PHE A 276 4.24 -13.40 11.02
C PHE A 276 4.60 -13.41 12.52
N PRO A 277 5.83 -13.82 12.91
CA PRO A 277 6.30 -13.70 14.27
C PRO A 277 6.16 -12.27 14.85
N GLU A 278 6.43 -11.27 14.02
CA GLU A 278 6.29 -9.85 14.38
C GLU A 278 4.83 -9.44 14.61
N THR A 279 3.86 -10.12 13.97
CA THR A 279 2.43 -9.91 14.23
C THR A 279 2.06 -10.43 15.62
N GLU A 280 2.54 -11.62 16.00
CA GLU A 280 2.32 -12.16 17.36
C GLU A 280 2.96 -11.26 18.42
N GLU A 281 4.20 -10.81 18.18
CA GLU A 281 4.89 -9.87 19.07
C GLU A 281 4.13 -8.55 19.19
N ASN A 282 3.59 -8.04 18.08
CA ASN A 282 2.80 -6.82 18.09
C ASN A 282 1.51 -6.97 18.91
N VAL A 283 0.77 -8.08 18.74
CA VAL A 283 -0.43 -8.39 19.53
C VAL A 283 -0.10 -8.44 21.02
N ALA A 284 0.96 -9.15 21.40
CA ALA A 284 1.42 -9.23 22.78
C ALA A 284 1.81 -7.84 23.34
N THR A 285 2.59 -7.07 22.58
CA THR A 285 3.04 -5.72 22.94
C THR A 285 1.87 -4.76 23.16
N VAL A 286 0.88 -4.78 22.27
CA VAL A 286 -0.31 -3.92 22.34
C VAL A 286 -1.19 -4.32 23.52
N ALA A 287 -1.45 -5.62 23.70
CA ALA A 287 -2.21 -6.12 24.83
C ALA A 287 -1.56 -5.73 26.17
N ALA A 288 -0.24 -5.87 26.29
CA ALA A 288 0.51 -5.47 27.48
C ALA A 288 0.47 -3.96 27.72
N ARG A 289 0.76 -3.15 26.69
CA ARG A 289 0.80 -1.67 26.79
C ARG A 289 -0.52 -1.08 27.25
N TYR A 290 -1.63 -1.62 26.78
CA TYR A 290 -2.97 -1.13 27.13
C TYR A 290 -3.66 -1.96 28.22
N GLY A 291 -3.00 -3.01 28.72
CA GLY A 291 -3.49 -3.92 29.75
C GLY A 291 -4.84 -4.53 29.40
N LEU A 292 -4.91 -5.24 28.27
CA LEU A 292 -6.10 -5.84 27.67
C LEU A 292 -6.06 -7.36 27.76
N ASP A 293 -7.23 -7.96 27.98
CA ASP A 293 -7.42 -9.41 27.85
C ASP A 293 -7.47 -9.80 26.37
N VAL A 294 -6.73 -10.85 26.00
CA VAL A 294 -6.68 -11.35 24.62
C VAL A 294 -7.50 -12.61 24.52
N VAL A 295 -8.61 -12.52 23.79
CA VAL A 295 -9.44 -13.65 23.44
C VAL A 295 -8.97 -14.17 22.08
N ARG A 296 -8.18 -15.25 22.11
CA ARG A 296 -7.63 -15.90 20.90
C ARG A 296 -8.65 -16.86 20.29
N ALA A 297 -8.87 -16.71 18.99
CA ALA A 297 -9.62 -17.64 18.16
C ALA A 297 -8.64 -18.41 17.28
N GLU A 298 -8.22 -19.57 17.77
CA GLU A 298 -7.15 -20.37 17.18
C GLU A 298 -7.68 -21.36 16.14
N THR A 299 -6.96 -21.44 15.02
CA THR A 299 -7.24 -22.38 13.93
C THR A 299 -6.66 -23.77 14.18
N GLY A 300 -5.51 -23.84 14.88
CA GLY A 300 -4.74 -25.08 15.04
C GLY A 300 -4.34 -25.70 13.70
N GLU A 301 -4.46 -27.02 13.59
CA GLU A 301 -4.09 -27.76 12.37
C GLU A 301 -5.09 -27.66 11.22
N ALA A 302 -6.21 -26.94 11.39
CA ALA A 302 -7.30 -26.95 10.41
C ALA A 302 -6.84 -26.44 9.04
N PHE A 303 -5.96 -25.43 8.99
CA PHE A 303 -5.41 -24.93 7.73
C PHE A 303 -4.73 -26.04 6.93
N TRP A 304 -3.76 -26.74 7.52
CA TRP A 304 -3.00 -27.77 6.82
C TRP A 304 -3.82 -29.01 6.48
N LYS A 305 -4.84 -29.35 7.29
CA LYS A 305 -5.80 -30.41 6.97
C LYS A 305 -6.63 -30.07 5.74
N HIS A 306 -7.13 -28.83 5.64
CA HIS A 306 -7.84 -28.37 4.45
C HIS A 306 -6.91 -28.24 3.25
N PHE A 307 -5.66 -27.79 3.43
CA PHE A 307 -4.67 -27.74 2.35
C PHE A 307 -4.47 -29.13 1.71
N ALA A 308 -4.37 -30.19 2.52
CA ALA A 308 -4.18 -31.56 2.03
C ALA A 308 -5.36 -32.11 1.23
N VAL A 309 -6.56 -31.52 1.36
CA VAL A 309 -7.79 -31.96 0.68
C VAL A 309 -8.17 -31.04 -0.47
N GLU A 310 -8.14 -29.73 -0.23
CA GLU A 310 -8.58 -28.71 -1.17
C GLU A 310 -7.42 -28.13 -2.00
N GLY A 311 -6.17 -28.35 -1.61
CA GLY A 311 -5.00 -27.70 -2.19
C GLY A 311 -4.76 -26.29 -1.63
N PRO A 312 -3.74 -25.57 -2.12
CA PRO A 312 -3.43 -24.23 -1.64
C PRO A 312 -4.61 -23.26 -1.83
N PRO A 313 -4.85 -22.34 -0.89
CA PRO A 313 -5.82 -21.27 -1.10
C PRO A 313 -5.41 -20.44 -2.33
N ALA A 314 -6.40 -19.97 -3.08
CA ALA A 314 -6.21 -19.19 -4.30
C ALA A 314 -6.98 -17.87 -4.22
N VAL A 315 -6.69 -16.93 -5.12
CA VAL A 315 -7.39 -15.64 -5.21
C VAL A 315 -8.89 -15.86 -5.42
N ASP A 316 -9.24 -16.85 -6.22
CA ASP A 316 -10.59 -17.27 -6.61
C ASP A 316 -11.17 -18.41 -5.74
N ALA A 317 -10.41 -18.91 -4.76
CA ALA A 317 -10.85 -19.96 -3.82
C ALA A 317 -10.24 -19.71 -2.44
N ARG A 318 -10.85 -18.78 -1.68
CA ARG A 318 -10.34 -18.29 -0.39
C ARG A 318 -10.95 -19.04 0.79
N TRP A 319 -10.95 -20.36 0.72
CA TRP A 319 -11.44 -21.23 1.80
C TRP A 319 -10.74 -20.93 3.14
N CYS A 320 -9.47 -20.50 3.10
CA CYS A 320 -8.67 -20.20 4.28
C CYS A 320 -9.28 -19.09 5.16
N CYS A 321 -9.90 -18.06 4.58
CA CYS A 321 -10.56 -17.02 5.37
C CYS A 321 -11.73 -17.58 6.19
N ARG A 322 -12.52 -18.48 5.59
CA ARG A 322 -13.64 -19.12 6.29
C ARG A 322 -13.14 -20.02 7.42
N VAL A 323 -12.25 -20.95 7.09
CA VAL A 323 -11.76 -21.98 8.01
C VAL A 323 -10.89 -21.42 9.12
N CYS A 324 -10.05 -20.42 8.82
CA CYS A 324 -9.01 -19.94 9.74
C CYS A 324 -9.36 -18.64 10.44
N LYS A 325 -10.39 -17.92 9.99
CA LYS A 325 -10.80 -16.64 10.61
C LYS A 325 -12.23 -16.69 11.09
N LEU A 326 -13.17 -16.92 10.19
CA LEU A 326 -14.60 -16.73 10.49
C LEU A 326 -15.16 -17.81 11.42
N GLU A 327 -14.90 -19.08 11.11
CA GLU A 327 -15.40 -20.20 11.91
C GLU A 327 -14.81 -20.22 13.34
N PRO A 328 -13.48 -20.05 13.55
CA PRO A 328 -12.90 -19.94 14.89
C PRO A 328 -13.45 -18.75 15.68
N VAL A 329 -13.58 -17.57 15.05
CA VAL A 329 -14.14 -16.37 15.69
C VAL A 329 -15.59 -16.61 16.12
N GLY A 330 -16.41 -17.19 15.25
CA GLY A 330 -17.81 -17.47 15.57
C GLY A 330 -17.96 -18.43 16.75
N ARG A 331 -17.11 -19.47 16.81
CA ARG A 331 -17.08 -20.42 17.93
C ARG A 331 -16.72 -19.74 19.24
N VAL A 332 -15.63 -18.98 19.26
CA VAL A 332 -15.15 -18.29 20.46
C VAL A 332 -16.16 -17.26 20.96
N ILE A 333 -16.83 -16.52 20.07
CA ILE A 333 -17.90 -15.60 20.46
C ILE A 333 -19.06 -16.35 21.09
N ALA A 334 -19.47 -17.48 20.50
CA ALA A 334 -20.58 -18.28 21.03
C ALA A 334 -20.27 -18.82 22.44
N GLU A 335 -19.05 -19.34 22.64
CA GLU A 335 -18.61 -19.91 23.91
C GLU A 335 -18.41 -18.86 25.00
N ARG A 336 -17.87 -17.68 24.67
CA ARG A 336 -17.57 -16.63 25.66
C ARG A 336 -18.75 -15.72 25.98
N TRP A 337 -19.56 -15.40 24.98
CA TRP A 337 -20.54 -14.32 25.08
C TRP A 337 -21.92 -14.67 24.53
N GLY A 338 -22.05 -15.81 23.83
CA GLY A 338 -23.23 -16.13 23.03
C GLY A 338 -23.29 -15.28 21.75
N GLU A 339 -23.38 -13.96 21.93
CA GLU A 339 -23.26 -12.94 20.88
C GLU A 339 -22.36 -11.79 21.35
N SER A 340 -21.82 -11.01 20.41
CA SER A 340 -21.01 -9.83 20.77
C SER A 340 -21.15 -8.67 19.79
N LEU A 341 -20.81 -7.47 20.27
CA LEU A 341 -20.52 -6.31 19.44
C LEU A 341 -19.00 -6.18 19.28
N SER A 342 -18.52 -6.36 18.06
CA SER A 342 -17.11 -6.27 17.69
C SER A 342 -16.83 -4.98 16.91
N PHE A 343 -15.89 -4.18 17.41
CA PHE A 343 -15.34 -3.06 16.66
C PHE A 343 -14.25 -3.54 15.70
N ILE A 344 -14.38 -3.20 14.42
CA ILE A 344 -13.54 -3.70 13.32
C ILE A 344 -12.89 -2.54 12.58
N GLY A 345 -11.60 -2.67 12.29
CA GLY A 345 -10.80 -1.69 11.54
C GLY A 345 -11.03 -1.69 10.03
N GLN A 346 -12.29 -1.69 9.59
CA GLN A 346 -12.64 -1.62 8.18
C GLN A 346 -12.72 -0.18 7.69
N ARG A 347 -12.22 0.09 6.47
CA ARG A 347 -12.34 1.40 5.80
C ARG A 347 -12.93 1.26 4.41
N LYS A 348 -13.73 2.24 3.98
CA LYS A 348 -14.30 2.26 2.62
C LYS A 348 -13.25 2.33 1.52
N TYR A 349 -12.07 2.88 1.82
CA TYR A 349 -10.98 3.09 0.87
C TYR A 349 -10.15 1.82 0.58
N GLU A 350 -10.49 0.67 1.19
CA GLU A 350 -9.78 -0.59 0.94
C GLU A 350 -10.27 -1.31 -0.33
N SER A 351 -11.58 -1.27 -0.62
CA SER A 351 -12.14 -1.91 -1.81
C SER A 351 -13.54 -1.40 -2.15
N LEU A 352 -14.01 -1.70 -3.37
CA LEU A 352 -15.39 -1.39 -3.79
C LEU A 352 -16.44 -2.09 -2.91
N ASN A 353 -16.14 -3.30 -2.41
CA ASN A 353 -17.03 -4.02 -1.52
C ASN A 353 -17.11 -3.33 -0.16
N ARG A 354 -15.97 -2.97 0.43
CA ARG A 354 -15.93 -2.23 1.72
C ARG A 354 -16.59 -0.86 1.62
N LYS A 355 -16.54 -0.21 0.46
CA LYS A 355 -17.29 1.02 0.20
C LYS A 355 -18.81 0.84 0.26
N ARG A 356 -19.32 -0.32 -0.17
CA ARG A 356 -20.75 -0.66 -0.17
C ARG A 356 -21.24 -1.18 1.18
N SER A 357 -20.35 -1.70 2.02
CA SER A 357 -20.69 -2.22 3.35
C SER A 357 -21.20 -1.10 4.27
N PRO A 358 -22.30 -1.34 5.02
CA PRO A 358 -22.77 -0.40 6.03
C PRO A 358 -21.79 -0.34 7.22
N ARG A 359 -21.88 0.71 8.04
CA ARG A 359 -20.99 0.92 9.21
C ARG A 359 -21.26 -0.05 10.35
N VAL A 360 -22.47 -0.62 10.42
CA VAL A 360 -22.87 -1.66 11.37
C VAL A 360 -23.53 -2.79 10.59
N TRP A 361 -23.08 -4.03 10.78
CA TRP A 361 -23.60 -5.19 10.04
C TRP A 361 -23.42 -6.49 10.82
N ARG A 362 -24.11 -7.55 10.37
CA ARG A 362 -23.82 -8.93 10.78
C ARG A 362 -23.35 -9.70 9.56
N ASN A 363 -22.18 -10.33 9.67
CA ASN A 363 -21.67 -11.21 8.64
C ASN A 363 -22.55 -12.47 8.53
N ARG A 364 -22.84 -12.92 7.30
CA ARG A 364 -23.75 -14.08 7.09
C ARG A 364 -23.21 -15.39 7.66
N ARG A 365 -21.89 -15.53 7.74
CA ARG A 365 -21.16 -16.70 8.27
C ARG A 365 -20.90 -16.62 9.78
N VAL A 366 -20.79 -15.41 10.35
CA VAL A 366 -20.59 -15.17 11.79
C VAL A 366 -21.80 -14.42 12.37
N ARG A 367 -22.96 -15.10 12.40
CA ARG A 367 -24.24 -14.45 12.73
C ARG A 367 -24.33 -13.93 14.16
N ASN A 368 -23.54 -14.49 15.08
CA ASN A 368 -23.45 -14.08 16.47
C ASN A 368 -22.51 -12.88 16.71
N GLN A 369 -21.91 -12.31 15.65
CA GLN A 369 -21.09 -11.12 15.72
C GLN A 369 -21.80 -9.93 15.06
N LEU A 370 -22.13 -8.93 15.86
CA LEU A 370 -22.49 -7.60 15.35
C LEU A 370 -21.21 -6.79 15.16
N SER A 371 -20.89 -6.46 13.92
CA SER A 371 -19.71 -5.70 13.55
C SER A 371 -20.01 -4.21 13.47
N ALA A 372 -19.11 -3.37 13.97
CA ALA A 372 -19.15 -1.92 13.80
C ALA A 372 -17.80 -1.39 13.31
N ALA A 373 -17.80 -0.47 12.34
CA ALA A 373 -16.59 0.12 11.76
C ALA A 373 -16.46 1.62 12.12
N PRO A 374 -15.75 1.97 13.23
CA PRO A 374 -15.57 3.36 13.64
C PRO A 374 -14.85 4.20 12.60
N ILE A 375 -13.86 3.61 11.92
CA ILE A 375 -12.97 4.28 10.97
C ILE A 375 -13.39 4.15 9.50
N GLN A 376 -14.66 3.79 9.22
CA GLN A 376 -15.16 3.54 7.86
C GLN A 376 -14.84 4.68 6.86
N HIS A 377 -14.70 5.91 7.33
CA HIS A 377 -14.44 7.10 6.51
C HIS A 377 -12.99 7.59 6.52
N TRP A 378 -12.08 6.92 7.23
CA TRP A 378 -10.68 7.29 7.32
C TRP A 378 -9.91 6.83 6.07
N THR A 379 -8.98 7.64 5.58
CA THR A 379 -7.96 7.20 4.60
C THR A 379 -6.77 6.55 5.32
N ALA A 380 -5.87 5.88 4.59
CA ALA A 380 -4.67 5.31 5.18
C ALA A 380 -3.80 6.39 5.86
N LEU A 381 -3.71 7.58 5.26
CA LEU A 381 -3.03 8.72 5.87
C LEU A 381 -3.71 9.22 7.14
N HIS A 382 -5.05 9.20 7.26
CA HIS A 382 -5.72 9.50 8.55
C HIS A 382 -5.27 8.52 9.63
N VAL A 383 -5.28 7.23 9.32
CA VAL A 383 -4.86 6.17 10.26
C VAL A 383 -3.42 6.40 10.71
N TRP A 384 -2.51 6.60 9.76
CA TRP A 384 -1.09 6.77 10.09
C TRP A 384 -0.80 8.01 10.92
N LEU A 385 -1.32 9.18 10.52
CA LEU A 385 -1.12 10.42 11.29
C LEU A 385 -1.72 10.29 12.69
N TYR A 386 -2.85 9.61 12.84
CA TYR A 386 -3.41 9.31 14.15
C TYR A 386 -2.48 8.41 14.98
N LEU A 387 -1.99 7.30 14.42
CA LEU A 387 -1.08 6.40 15.13
C LEU A 387 0.23 7.08 15.54
N PHE A 388 0.78 7.97 14.70
CA PHE A 388 1.94 8.79 15.02
C PHE A 388 1.65 9.75 16.17
N ARG A 389 0.51 10.45 16.12
CA ARG A 389 0.05 11.34 17.21
C ARG A 389 -0.08 10.62 18.54
N GLU A 390 -0.65 9.41 18.53
CA GLU A 390 -0.84 8.58 19.73
C GLU A 390 0.43 7.86 20.17
N LYS A 391 1.53 7.95 19.40
CA LYS A 391 2.77 7.18 19.61
C LYS A 391 2.47 5.69 19.84
N ALA A 392 1.60 5.16 18.97
CA ALA A 392 1.07 3.81 19.09
C ALA A 392 2.10 2.78 18.61
N PRO A 393 2.23 1.61 19.28
CA PRO A 393 3.13 0.55 18.85
C PRO A 393 2.54 -0.21 17.66
N TYR A 394 2.65 0.36 16.46
CA TYR A 394 2.26 -0.34 15.24
C TYR A 394 3.26 -1.46 14.90
N ASN A 395 2.82 -2.39 14.05
CA ASN A 395 3.64 -3.54 13.67
C ASN A 395 4.86 -3.11 12.84
N VAL A 396 6.06 -3.54 13.26
CA VAL A 396 7.34 -3.16 12.63
C VAL A 396 7.42 -3.57 11.15
N LEU A 397 6.61 -4.53 10.71
CA LEU A 397 6.55 -4.94 9.31
C LEU A 397 6.16 -3.81 8.36
N TYR A 398 5.46 -2.77 8.84
CA TYR A 398 5.22 -1.56 8.05
C TYR A 398 6.51 -0.80 7.74
N ASP A 399 7.45 -0.73 8.69
CA ASP A 399 8.77 -0.12 8.47
C ASP A 399 9.66 -0.97 7.56
N ARG A 400 9.34 -2.27 7.43
CA ARG A 400 10.03 -3.24 6.59
C ARG A 400 9.39 -3.47 5.21
N GLY A 401 8.45 -2.61 4.80
CA GLY A 401 7.96 -2.54 3.41
C GLY A 401 6.59 -3.18 3.15
N LEU A 402 5.97 -3.82 4.15
CA LEU A 402 4.61 -4.34 4.03
C LEU A 402 3.58 -3.23 4.19
N ASP A 403 2.71 -3.02 3.19
CA ASP A 403 1.63 -2.02 3.25
C ASP A 403 0.36 -2.54 3.95
N ARG A 404 0.28 -3.86 4.15
CA ARG A 404 -0.84 -4.59 4.77
C ARG A 404 -0.29 -5.77 5.58
N ILE A 405 -0.76 -5.90 6.82
CA ILE A 405 -0.46 -7.06 7.66
C ILE A 405 -1.59 -8.08 7.57
N GLY A 406 -1.20 -9.33 7.36
CA GLY A 406 -2.08 -10.49 7.35
C GLY A 406 -1.24 -11.77 7.32
N CYS A 407 -1.82 -12.86 6.83
CA CYS A 407 -1.13 -14.14 6.74
C CYS A 407 0.05 -14.07 5.77
N PHE A 408 1.18 -14.70 6.10
CA PHE A 408 2.39 -14.62 5.28
C PHE A 408 2.24 -15.26 3.89
N MET A 409 1.37 -16.27 3.71
CA MET A 409 1.05 -16.85 2.39
C MET A 409 -0.37 -16.53 1.92
N CYS A 410 -0.73 -15.25 1.86
CA CYS A 410 -1.99 -14.83 1.27
C CYS A 410 -1.92 -14.91 -0.27
N PRO A 411 -2.80 -15.69 -0.94
CA PRO A 411 -2.80 -15.74 -2.41
C PRO A 411 -3.21 -14.41 -3.05
N SER A 412 -3.78 -13.48 -2.29
CA SER A 412 -4.14 -12.13 -2.74
C SER A 412 -3.02 -11.09 -2.56
N SER A 413 -1.85 -11.45 -2.02
CA SER A 413 -0.70 -10.55 -1.94
C SER A 413 -0.09 -10.29 -3.31
N ASP A 414 0.51 -9.11 -3.52
CA ASP A 414 1.26 -8.85 -4.76
C ASP A 414 2.46 -9.83 -4.87
N LEU A 415 2.85 -10.21 -6.07
CA LEU A 415 4.02 -11.05 -6.33
C LEU A 415 5.30 -10.39 -5.80
N ALA A 416 5.41 -9.05 -5.92
CA ALA A 416 6.50 -8.30 -5.30
C ALA A 416 6.62 -8.59 -3.79
N VAL A 417 5.49 -8.65 -3.08
CA VAL A 417 5.46 -8.93 -1.64
C VAL A 417 5.80 -10.40 -1.35
N LEU A 418 5.36 -11.34 -2.20
CA LEU A 418 5.74 -12.75 -2.04
C LEU A 418 7.25 -12.96 -2.25
N GLU A 419 7.88 -12.21 -3.15
CA GLU A 419 9.33 -12.23 -3.35
C GLU A 419 10.08 -11.68 -2.13
N GLU A 420 9.59 -10.58 -1.55
CA GLU A 420 10.11 -10.05 -0.29
C GLU A 420 9.98 -11.07 0.86
N ILE A 421 8.87 -11.80 0.92
CA ILE A 421 8.66 -12.85 1.94
C ILE A 421 9.59 -14.04 1.69
N ARG A 422 9.75 -14.47 0.44
CA ARG A 422 10.67 -15.56 0.06
C ARG A 422 12.10 -15.27 0.52
N SER A 423 12.57 -14.04 0.30
CA SER A 423 13.93 -13.62 0.66
C SER A 423 14.08 -13.30 2.15
N GLY A 424 13.11 -12.62 2.76
CA GLY A 424 13.16 -12.19 4.17
C GLY A 424 12.80 -13.27 5.19
N TYR A 425 11.98 -14.26 4.81
CA TYR A 425 11.46 -15.31 5.70
C TYR A 425 11.67 -16.71 5.11
N PRO A 426 12.92 -17.14 4.85
CA PRO A 426 13.19 -18.41 4.16
C PRO A 426 12.62 -19.62 4.89
N HIS A 427 12.54 -19.59 6.22
CA HIS A 427 11.96 -20.68 7.01
C HIS A 427 10.43 -20.80 6.83
N LEU A 428 9.70 -19.67 6.76
CA LEU A 428 8.26 -19.67 6.48
C LEU A 428 8.00 -20.11 5.04
N TRP A 429 8.83 -19.62 4.12
CA TRP A 429 8.75 -19.94 2.71
C TRP A 429 9.03 -21.42 2.42
N GLN A 430 10.06 -22.00 3.04
CA GLN A 430 10.45 -23.39 2.82
C GLN A 430 9.32 -24.35 3.14
N ASN A 431 8.67 -24.20 4.31
CA ASN A 431 7.54 -25.05 4.69
C ASN A 431 6.40 -24.95 3.66
N TRP A 432 6.08 -23.72 3.23
CA TRP A 432 5.06 -23.51 2.21
C TRP A 432 5.40 -24.18 0.88
N GLU A 433 6.63 -23.99 0.40
CA GLU A 433 7.09 -24.53 -0.87
C GLU A 433 7.12 -26.07 -0.86
N GLU A 434 7.55 -26.70 0.23
CA GLU A 434 7.51 -28.15 0.40
C GLU A 434 6.07 -28.68 0.24
N ARG A 435 5.07 -27.99 0.82
CA ARG A 435 3.66 -28.37 0.71
C ARG A 435 3.10 -28.17 -0.70
N LEU A 436 3.50 -27.08 -1.37
CA LEU A 436 3.15 -26.85 -2.77
C LEU A 436 3.75 -27.93 -3.67
N ARG A 437 5.03 -28.26 -3.51
CA ARG A 437 5.71 -29.29 -4.33
C ARG A 437 5.10 -30.67 -4.13
N ALA A 438 4.79 -31.05 -2.89
CA ALA A 438 4.07 -32.30 -2.63
C ALA A 438 2.69 -32.34 -3.31
N TRP A 439 1.95 -31.23 -3.30
CA TRP A 439 0.68 -31.13 -4.02
C TRP A 439 0.86 -31.20 -5.54
N GLN A 440 1.88 -30.50 -6.05
CA GLN A 440 2.24 -30.46 -7.47
C GLN A 440 2.53 -31.87 -8.00
N GLU A 441 3.39 -32.62 -7.32
CA GLU A 441 3.75 -34.00 -7.68
C GLU A 441 2.54 -34.94 -7.61
N ALA A 442 1.71 -34.81 -6.57
CA ALA A 442 0.53 -35.67 -6.40
C ALA A 442 -0.55 -35.45 -7.48
N HIS A 443 -0.51 -34.34 -8.21
CA HIS A 443 -1.51 -33.97 -9.23
C HIS A 443 -0.90 -33.79 -10.63
N ASP A 444 0.34 -34.24 -10.84
CA ASP A 444 1.06 -34.14 -12.12
C ASP A 444 1.06 -32.74 -12.74
N LEU A 445 1.24 -31.70 -11.89
CA LEU A 445 1.23 -30.30 -12.33
C LEU A 445 2.63 -29.86 -12.83
N PRO A 446 2.70 -28.94 -13.81
CA PRO A 446 3.99 -28.47 -14.34
C PRO A 446 4.81 -27.74 -13.27
N GLU A 447 6.15 -27.72 -13.43
CA GLU A 447 7.05 -27.00 -12.51
C GLU A 447 6.72 -25.51 -12.39
N THR A 448 6.25 -24.92 -13.49
CA THR A 448 5.77 -23.53 -13.53
C THR A 448 4.60 -23.27 -12.60
N TRP A 449 3.87 -24.30 -12.16
CA TRP A 449 2.75 -24.14 -11.24
C TRP A 449 3.19 -23.58 -9.89
N VAL A 450 4.37 -24.03 -9.40
CA VAL A 450 4.99 -23.51 -8.18
C VAL A 450 5.82 -22.26 -8.50
N THR A 451 6.75 -22.35 -9.45
CA THR A 451 7.74 -21.28 -9.71
C THR A 451 7.15 -20.03 -10.34
N GLY A 452 6.11 -20.18 -11.16
CA GLY A 452 5.32 -19.10 -11.76
C GLY A 452 4.17 -18.61 -10.87
N SER A 453 4.05 -19.11 -9.63
CA SER A 453 2.96 -18.77 -8.70
C SER A 453 1.54 -19.04 -9.24
N GLU A 454 1.38 -20.00 -10.16
CA GLU A 454 0.08 -20.34 -10.76
C GLU A 454 -0.88 -20.97 -9.74
N TRP A 455 -0.35 -21.58 -8.67
CA TRP A 455 -1.12 -22.10 -7.52
C TRP A 455 -2.12 -21.09 -6.93
N ARG A 456 -1.90 -19.78 -7.16
CA ARG A 456 -2.75 -18.68 -6.71
C ARG A 456 -4.04 -18.52 -7.50
N LYS A 457 -4.24 -19.26 -8.60
CA LYS A 457 -5.43 -19.16 -9.47
C LYS A 457 -5.89 -20.56 -9.85
N ARG A 458 -7.14 -20.93 -9.54
CA ARG A 458 -7.70 -22.24 -9.92
C ARG A 458 -8.38 -22.25 -11.29
N GLY A 459 -8.71 -21.07 -11.83
CA GLY A 459 -9.33 -20.94 -13.16
C GLY A 459 -10.83 -21.26 -13.17
N SER A 460 -11.42 -21.61 -12.03
CA SER A 460 -12.86 -21.80 -11.85
C SER A 460 -13.51 -20.46 -11.52
N GLY A 461 -13.76 -19.64 -12.55
CA GLY A 461 -14.21 -18.25 -12.46
C GLY A 461 -15.52 -17.97 -11.70
N LYS A 462 -15.49 -18.07 -10.38
CA LYS A 462 -16.37 -17.29 -9.50
C LYS A 462 -15.48 -16.61 -8.48
N ASP A 463 -15.37 -15.28 -8.59
CA ASP A 463 -14.90 -14.45 -7.49
C ASP A 463 -15.75 -14.78 -6.27
N GLU A 464 -15.25 -15.60 -5.34
CA GLU A 464 -15.93 -15.79 -4.07
C GLU A 464 -16.02 -14.43 -3.37
N GLU A 465 -17.26 -14.04 -3.08
CA GLU A 465 -17.62 -12.84 -2.33
C GLU A 465 -16.69 -12.66 -1.12
N ASP A 466 -16.14 -11.45 -0.99
CA ASP A 466 -15.24 -11.05 0.10
C ASP A 466 -15.73 -11.65 1.42
N SER A 467 -14.85 -12.38 2.11
CA SER A 467 -15.24 -13.33 3.15
C SER A 467 -15.99 -12.69 4.32
N TYR A 468 -15.93 -11.36 4.41
CA TYR A 468 -16.46 -10.53 5.48
C TYR A 468 -17.86 -9.95 5.24
N ASN A 469 -18.51 -10.23 4.10
CA ASN A 469 -19.91 -9.88 3.87
C ASN A 469 -20.87 -11.06 4.16
#